data_AF-A0A7R6Z5N7-F1
#
_entry.id   AF-A0A7R6Z5N7-F1
#
_cell.length_a   1.000
_cell.length_b   1.000
_cell.length_c   1.000
_cell.angle_alpha   90.00
_cell.angle_beta   90.00
_cell.angle_gamma   90.00
#
_symmetry.space_group_name_H-M   'P 1'
#
loop_
_entity.id
_entity.type
_entity.pdbx_description
1 polymer ?
#
loop_
_entity_poly.entity_id
_entity_poly.type
_entity_poly.pdbx_seq_one_letter_code
_entity_poly.pdbx_strand_id
1 'polypeptide(L)'
;MELDMATARVLKRGESKVSATRQSANRSAAAVAIEDARRAGLLDGDRTEHLSFRAPKALVEAAKRESGIDSPTDLGILALATLAQPDPVVSFLKRTHGKLGPGHELEF
;
A
#
# COMPACT_ATOMS: atom_id res chain seq x y z
N MET A 1 33.44 -22.60 -20.28
CA MET A 1 32.76 -21.73 -19.31
C MET A 1 31.36 -21.43 -19.85
N GLU A 2 30.40 -22.34 -19.64
CA GLU A 2 29.00 -22.17 -20.10
C GLU A 2 28.03 -22.57 -18.97
N LEU A 3 28.07 -21.80 -17.89
CA LEU A 3 27.13 -21.92 -16.77
C LEU A 3 26.74 -20.51 -16.34
N ASP A 4 25.96 -19.78 -17.16
CA ASP A 4 25.34 -18.53 -16.65
C ASP A 4 24.06 -18.02 -17.33
N MET A 5 23.50 -18.72 -18.33
CA MET A 5 22.23 -18.28 -18.93
C MET A 5 20.99 -18.85 -18.23
N ALA A 6 21.08 -20.06 -17.66
CA ALA A 6 19.96 -20.68 -16.95
C ALA A 6 19.71 -20.04 -15.57
N THR A 7 20.77 -19.68 -14.85
CA THR A 7 20.78 -19.00 -13.55
C THR A 7 20.18 -17.59 -13.65
N ALA A 8 20.60 -16.80 -14.63
CA ALA A 8 20.06 -15.46 -14.89
C ALA A 8 18.55 -15.47 -15.20
N ARG A 9 18.06 -16.51 -15.88
CA ARG A 9 16.63 -16.64 -16.23
C ARG A 9 15.76 -16.98 -15.02
N VAL A 10 16.28 -17.78 -14.08
CA VAL A 10 15.59 -18.12 -12.82
C VAL A 10 15.51 -16.91 -11.90
N LEU A 11 16.60 -16.13 -11.75
CA LEU A 11 16.62 -14.89 -10.97
C LEU A 11 15.61 -13.86 -11.50
N LYS A 12 15.63 -13.59 -12.82
CA LYS A 12 14.69 -12.66 -13.48
C LYS A 12 13.22 -13.09 -13.33
N ARG A 13 12.95 -14.40 -13.32
CA ARG A 13 11.60 -14.94 -13.11
C ARG A 13 11.13 -14.80 -11.66
N GLY A 14 12.04 -14.90 -10.69
CA GLY A 14 11.79 -14.65 -9.27
C GLY A 14 11.41 -13.19 -9.01
N GLU A 15 12.20 -12.24 -9.53
CA GLU A 15 11.93 -10.80 -9.40
C GLU A 15 10.58 -10.40 -10.02
N SER A 16 10.27 -10.95 -11.19
CA SER A 16 9.01 -10.69 -11.89
C SER A 16 7.80 -11.17 -11.09
N LYS A 17 7.91 -12.35 -10.46
CA LYS A 17 6.84 -12.90 -9.60
C LYS A 17 6.68 -12.11 -8.31
N VAL A 18 7.78 -11.77 -7.63
CA VAL A 18 7.75 -10.98 -6.38
C VAL A 18 7.16 -9.59 -6.63
N SER A 19 7.51 -8.96 -7.76
CA SER A 19 6.94 -7.67 -8.17
C SER A 19 5.43 -7.76 -8.42
N ALA A 20 4.97 -8.79 -9.13
CA ALA A 20 3.54 -9.01 -9.38
C ALA A 20 2.74 -9.27 -8.09
N THR A 21 3.28 -10.07 -7.17
CA THR A 21 2.63 -10.33 -5.87
C THR A 21 2.53 -9.07 -5.02
N ARG A 22 3.61 -8.27 -4.93
CA ARG A 22 3.59 -6.99 -4.22
C ARG A 22 2.59 -6.01 -4.84
N GLN A 23 2.57 -5.91 -6.16
CA GLN A 23 1.63 -5.04 -6.86
C GLN A 23 0.17 -5.44 -6.61
N SER A 24 -0.12 -6.74 -6.56
CA SER A 24 -1.45 -7.24 -6.19
C SER A 24 -1.80 -6.89 -4.75
N ALA A 25 -0.88 -7.08 -3.80
CA ALA A 25 -1.09 -6.75 -2.39
C ALA A 25 -1.32 -5.24 -2.18
N ASN A 26 -0.59 -4.39 -2.89
CA ASN A 26 -0.75 -2.94 -2.78
C ASN A 26 -2.06 -2.45 -3.39
N ARG A 27 -2.50 -3.02 -4.52
CA ARG A 27 -3.84 -2.74 -5.07
C ARG A 27 -4.94 -3.13 -4.09
N SER A 28 -4.79 -4.28 -3.41
CA SER A 28 -5.74 -4.66 -2.36
C SER A 28 -5.71 -3.69 -1.18
N ALA A 29 -4.53 -3.22 -0.75
CA ALA A 29 -4.41 -2.25 0.33
C ALA A 29 -5.06 -0.90 -0.03
N ALA A 30 -4.88 -0.43 -1.26
CA ALA A 30 -5.53 0.79 -1.75
C ALA A 30 -7.06 0.65 -1.77
N ALA A 31 -7.58 -0.49 -2.22
CA ALA A 31 -9.02 -0.76 -2.21
C ALA A 31 -9.59 -0.81 -0.79
N VAL A 32 -8.87 -1.43 0.14
CA VAL A 32 -9.26 -1.49 1.57
C VAL A 32 -9.29 -0.09 2.17
N ALA A 33 -8.27 0.73 1.96
CA ALA A 33 -8.23 2.09 2.50
C ALA A 33 -9.40 2.97 1.99
N ILE A 34 -9.78 2.84 0.72
CA ILE A 34 -10.93 3.56 0.16
C ILE A 34 -12.25 3.05 0.75
N GLU A 35 -12.38 1.73 0.92
CA GLU A 35 -13.58 1.12 1.51
C GLU A 35 -13.73 1.48 2.99
N ASP A 36 -12.65 1.53 3.75
CA ASP A 36 -12.68 1.96 5.15
C ASP A 36 -13.09 3.44 5.26
N ALA A 37 -12.55 4.30 4.39
CA ALA A 37 -12.95 5.70 4.33
C ALA A 37 -14.45 5.85 3.98
N ARG A 38 -14.97 5.01 3.07
CA ARG A 38 -16.40 4.94 2.77
C ARG A 38 -17.21 4.55 4.00
N ARG A 39 -16.82 3.47 4.69
CA ARG A 39 -17.53 2.98 5.90
C ARG A 39 -17.59 3.99 7.03
N ALA A 40 -16.58 4.86 7.10
CA ALA A 40 -16.56 5.94 8.06
C ALA A 40 -17.28 7.22 7.61
N GLY A 41 -17.93 7.19 6.44
CA GLY A 41 -18.66 8.33 5.89
C GLY A 41 -17.77 9.47 5.39
N LEU A 42 -16.45 9.25 5.24
CA LEU A 42 -15.52 10.29 4.77
C LEU A 42 -15.65 10.56 3.28
N LEU A 43 -16.27 9.65 2.54
CA LEU A 43 -16.59 9.80 1.13
C LEU A 43 -18.06 10.17 0.90
N ASP A 44 -18.84 10.31 1.98
CA ASP A 44 -20.26 10.60 1.92
C ASP A 44 -20.48 12.10 2.16
N GLY A 45 -21.04 12.79 1.17
CA GLY A 45 -21.35 14.20 1.28
C GLY A 45 -21.69 14.84 -0.06
N ASP A 46 -22.65 15.77 -0.02
CA ASP A 46 -23.12 16.48 -1.22
C ASP A 46 -22.16 17.58 -1.71
N ARG A 47 -21.13 17.90 -0.91
CA ARG A 47 -20.17 18.97 -1.22
C ARG A 47 -18.76 18.43 -1.31
N THR A 48 -18.12 18.68 -2.45
CA THR A 48 -16.71 18.43 -2.70
C THR A 48 -15.90 19.70 -2.44
N GLU A 49 -14.68 19.55 -1.93
CA GLU A 49 -13.72 20.63 -1.79
C GLU A 49 -12.63 20.52 -2.87
N HIS A 50 -12.28 21.62 -3.52
CA HIS A 50 -11.22 21.63 -4.53
C HIS A 50 -9.86 21.87 -3.89
N LEU A 51 -8.98 20.86 -3.97
CA LEU A 51 -7.61 20.94 -3.48
C LEU A 51 -6.63 21.01 -4.65
N SER A 52 -5.77 22.03 -4.66
CA SER A 52 -4.72 22.22 -5.67
C SER A 52 -3.36 22.33 -5.00
N PHE A 53 -2.41 21.50 -5.43
CA PHE A 53 -1.03 21.52 -4.94
C PHE A 53 -0.07 21.05 -6.02
N ARG A 54 1.22 21.37 -5.83
CA ARG A 54 2.30 20.87 -6.70
C ARG A 54 3.02 19.72 -5.99
N ALA A 55 3.21 18.62 -6.70
CA ALA A 55 3.96 17.47 -6.24
C ALA A 55 5.14 17.18 -7.18
N PRO A 56 6.29 16.70 -6.67
CA PRO A 56 7.37 16.20 -7.52
C PRO A 56 6.88 15.06 -8.42
N LYS A 57 7.19 15.11 -9.72
CA LYS A 57 6.77 14.07 -10.69
C LYS A 57 7.20 12.67 -10.27
N ALA A 58 8.42 12.52 -9.76
CA ALA A 58 8.94 11.24 -9.31
C ALA A 58 8.10 10.62 -8.17
N LEU A 59 7.55 11.45 -7.28
CA LEU A 59 6.68 11.00 -6.20
C LEU A 59 5.33 10.53 -6.74
N VAL A 60 4.74 11.29 -7.68
CA VAL A 60 3.46 10.93 -8.31
C VAL A 60 3.58 9.60 -9.04
N GLU A 61 4.61 9.43 -9.87
CA GLU A 61 4.83 8.18 -10.61
C GLU A 61 5.06 6.97 -9.69
N ALA A 62 5.83 7.16 -8.61
CA ALA A 62 6.02 6.10 -7.61
C ALA A 62 4.69 5.71 -6.94
N ALA A 63 3.87 6.68 -6.56
CA ALA A 63 2.59 6.45 -5.91
C ALA A 63 1.57 5.79 -6.85
N LYS A 64 1.53 6.18 -8.13
CA LYS A 64 0.71 5.51 -9.16
C LYS A 64 1.10 4.05 -9.36
N ARG A 65 2.41 3.79 -9.49
CA ARG A 65 2.93 2.42 -9.63
C ARG A 65 2.57 1.55 -8.43
N GLU A 66 2.70 2.11 -7.23
CA GLU A 66 2.43 1.39 -5.98
C GLU A 66 0.94 1.10 -5.79
N SER A 67 0.09 2.11 -5.95
CA SER A 67 -1.37 1.97 -5.78
C SER A 67 -2.06 1.27 -6.95
N GLY A 68 -1.46 1.30 -8.14
CA GLY A 68 -2.09 0.89 -9.39
C GLY A 68 -3.16 1.87 -9.91
N ILE A 69 -3.23 3.09 -9.35
CA ILE A 69 -4.17 4.13 -9.73
C ILE A 69 -3.49 5.09 -10.71
N ASP A 70 -4.10 5.29 -11.88
CA ASP A 70 -3.58 6.21 -12.90
C ASP A 70 -4.15 7.64 -12.79
N SER A 71 -5.34 7.76 -12.17
CA SER A 71 -6.08 9.01 -11.98
C SER A 71 -5.48 9.85 -10.85
N PRO A 72 -5.06 11.11 -11.10
CA PRO A 72 -4.57 11.99 -10.04
C PRO A 72 -5.60 12.26 -8.94
N THR A 73 -6.89 12.32 -9.31
CA THR A 73 -7.98 12.54 -8.36
C THR A 73 -8.12 11.35 -7.41
N ASP A 74 -8.18 10.13 -7.94
CA ASP A 74 -8.31 8.92 -7.13
C ASP A 74 -7.07 8.69 -6.27
N LEU A 75 -5.89 9.05 -6.78
CA LEU A 75 -4.65 9.03 -6.02
C LEU A 75 -4.68 10.02 -4.85
N GLY A 76 -5.25 11.22 -5.07
CA GLY A 76 -5.47 12.21 -4.03
C GLY A 76 -6.46 11.71 -2.96
N ILE A 77 -7.57 11.11 -3.37
CA ILE A 77 -8.57 10.52 -2.46
C ILE A 77 -7.93 9.42 -1.61
N LEU A 78 -7.18 8.49 -2.22
CA LEU A 78 -6.45 7.44 -1.50
C LEU A 78 -5.45 8.04 -0.49
N ALA A 79 -4.69 9.05 -0.89
CA ALA A 79 -3.73 9.69 0.00
C ALA A 79 -4.42 10.35 1.21
N LEU A 80 -5.56 11.02 1.00
CA LEU A 80 -6.34 11.61 2.07
C LEU A 80 -6.97 10.54 2.97
N ALA A 81 -7.52 9.47 2.39
CA ALA A 81 -8.11 8.34 3.12
C ALA A 81 -7.07 7.69 4.06
N THR A 82 -5.88 7.39 3.54
CA THR A 82 -4.79 6.76 4.32
C THR A 82 -4.25 7.65 5.44
N LEU A 83 -4.30 8.98 5.28
CA LEU A 83 -3.94 9.94 6.33
C LEU A 83 -5.05 10.11 7.38
N ALA A 84 -6.31 10.18 6.95
CA ALA A 84 -7.45 10.34 7.84
C ALA A 84 -7.73 9.07 8.65
N GLN A 85 -7.44 7.91 8.09
CA GLN A 85 -7.66 6.59 8.70
C GLN A 85 -6.40 5.74 8.63
N PRO A 86 -5.42 6.02 9.51
CA PRO A 86 -4.26 5.16 9.62
C PRO A 86 -4.67 3.77 10.12
N ASP A 87 -4.04 2.73 9.58
CA ASP A 87 -4.30 1.34 9.94
C ASP A 87 -4.19 1.12 11.48
N PRO A 88 -5.25 0.61 12.14
CA PRO A 88 -5.23 0.36 13.58
C PRO A 88 -4.17 -0.67 14.00
N VAL A 89 -3.82 -1.62 13.13
CA VAL A 89 -2.76 -2.62 13.36
C VAL A 89 -1.41 -1.93 13.50
N VAL A 90 -1.11 -0.90 12.69
CA VAL A 90 0.14 -0.14 12.78
C VAL A 90 0.25 0.54 14.15
N SER A 91 -0.84 1.13 14.63
CA SER A 91 -0.88 1.76 15.95
C SER A 91 -0.68 0.74 17.07
N PHE A 92 -1.33 -0.42 16.97
CA PHE A 92 -1.17 -1.51 17.91
C PHE A 92 0.26 -2.04 17.95
N LEU A 93 0.86 -2.35 16.78
CA LEU A 93 2.23 -2.88 16.68
C LEU A 93 3.28 -1.88 17.19
N LYS A 94 3.10 -0.58 16.89
CA LYS A 94 3.95 0.48 17.47
C LYS A 94 3.88 0.49 18.99
N ARG A 95 2.69 0.33 19.56
CA ARG A 95 2.49 0.32 21.02
C ARG A 95 3.07 -0.94 21.67
N THR A 96 2.91 -2.10 21.04
CA THR A 96 3.32 -3.38 21.62
C THR A 96 4.77 -3.73 21.32
N HIS A 97 5.41 -3.07 20.35
CA HIS A 97 6.77 -3.40 19.89
C HIS A 97 6.94 -4.89 19.57
N GLY A 98 5.88 -5.54 19.10
CA GLY A 98 5.88 -6.98 18.81
C GLY A 98 5.87 -7.89 20.05
N LYS A 99 5.63 -7.36 21.25
CA LYS A 99 5.40 -8.17 22.44
C LYS A 99 4.04 -8.86 22.35
N LEU A 100 4.06 -10.17 22.27
CA LEU A 100 2.90 -11.01 22.50
C LEU A 100 2.61 -11.03 24.01
N GLY A 101 1.35 -10.92 24.40
CA GLY A 101 0.96 -10.83 25.82
C GLY A 101 1.41 -12.04 26.64
N PRO A 102 1.33 -11.98 27.98
CA PRO A 102 1.90 -12.99 28.88
C PRO A 102 1.32 -14.41 28.74
N GLY A 103 0.26 -14.60 27.94
CA GLY A 103 -0.32 -15.92 27.63
C GLY A 103 0.15 -16.52 26.30
N HIS A 104 1.19 -15.97 25.67
CA HIS A 104 1.73 -16.50 24.42
C HIS A 104 3.19 -16.89 24.63
N GLU A 105 3.42 -18.19 24.81
CA GLU A 105 4.76 -18.78 24.66
C GLU A 105 4.98 -19.09 23.17
N LEU A 106 6.12 -18.62 22.64
CA LEU A 106 6.60 -19.06 21.34
C LEU A 106 7.38 -20.35 21.56
N GLU A 107 6.86 -21.46 21.03
CA GLU A 107 7.64 -22.71 20.95
C GLU A 107 8.75 -22.51 19.90
N PHE A 108 9.99 -22.84 20.26
CA PHE A 108 11.17 -22.76 19.39
C PHE A 108 11.61 -24.15 18.92
#